data_AF-A0A1Q8W378-F1
#
_entry.id   AF-A0A1Q8W378-F1
#
_cell.length_a   1.000
_cell.length_b   1.000
_cell.length_c   1.000
_cell.angle_alpha   90.00
_cell.angle_beta   90.00
_cell.angle_gamma   90.00
#
_symmetry.space_group_name_H-M   'P 1'
#
loop_
_entity.id
_entity.type
_entity.pdbx_description
1 polymer ?
#
loop_
_entity_poly.entity_id
_entity_poly.type
_entity_poly.pdbx_seq_one_letter_code
_entity_poly.pdbx_strand_id
1 'polypeptide(L)' 'CARPAPALLVVSHDLAAVGRVCQRALVMDGGAIVEDAPMRRLLTRPAHPATRALRDAVPTLPTTATD' A
#
# COMPACT_ATOMS: atom_id res chain seq x y z
N CYS A 1 22.92 -9.94 -23.30
CA CYS A 1 22.19 -10.78 -22.32
C CYS A 1 21.65 -9.88 -21.20
N ALA A 2 20.33 -9.84 -20.98
CA ALA A 2 19.77 -9.12 -19.83
C ALA A 2 20.02 -9.97 -18.57
N ARG A 3 20.72 -9.41 -17.58
CA ARG A 3 20.90 -10.07 -16.30
C ARG A 3 19.58 -9.99 -15.52
N PRO A 4 19.02 -11.10 -15.02
CA PRO A 4 17.79 -11.05 -14.24
C PRO A 4 17.99 -10.17 -12.99
N ALA A 5 17.04 -9.28 -12.75
CA ALA A 5 17.01 -8.45 -11.56
C ALA A 5 16.48 -9.26 -10.36
N PRO A 6 16.92 -8.95 -9.12
CA PRO A 6 16.40 -9.60 -7.92
C PRO A 6 14.90 -9.30 -7.74
N ALA A 7 14.15 -10.28 -7.22
CA ALA A 7 12.78 -10.09 -6.78
C ALA A 7 12.77 -9.66 -5.29
N LEU A 8 11.80 -8.82 -4.91
CA LEU A 8 11.65 -8.29 -3.55
C LEU A 8 10.24 -8.58 -3.03
N LEU A 9 10.15 -9.11 -1.82
CA LEU A 9 8.92 -9.23 -1.04
C LEU A 9 9.04 -8.37 0.22
N VAL A 10 8.11 -7.43 0.39
CA VAL A 10 8.04 -6.54 1.56
C VAL A 10 6.74 -6.81 2.32
N VAL A 11 6.83 -6.96 3.64
CA VAL A 11 5.67 -7.12 4.53
C VAL A 11 5.66 -5.98 5.53
N SER A 12 4.58 -5.22 5.55
CA SER A 12 4.36 -4.11 6.48
C SER A 12 2.87 -3.89 6.69
N HIS A 13 2.52 -3.27 7.81
CA HIS A 13 1.17 -2.76 8.08
C HIS A 13 0.99 -1.34 7.54
N ASP A 14 2.07 -0.63 7.20
CA ASP A 14 2.01 0.73 6.66
C ASP A 14 1.92 0.68 5.12
N LEU A 15 0.74 0.99 4.59
CA LEU A 15 0.47 1.00 3.16
C LEU A 15 1.25 2.10 2.42
N ALA A 16 1.55 3.23 3.06
CA ALA A 16 2.34 4.30 2.45
C ALA A 16 3.82 3.92 2.35
N ALA A 17 4.37 3.24 3.36
CA ALA A 17 5.73 2.71 3.31
C ALA A 17 5.90 1.68 2.19
N VAL A 18 4.96 0.72 2.06
CA VAL A 18 4.96 -0.26 0.96
C VAL A 18 4.87 0.44 -0.40
N GLY A 19 4.04 1.47 -0.51
CA GLY A 19 3.87 2.25 -1.75
C GLY A 19 5.11 2.98 -2.25
N ARG A 20 6.13 3.18 -1.39
CA ARG A 20 7.42 3.77 -1.79
C ARG A 20 8.36 2.76 -2.45
N VAL A 21 8.13 1.46 -2.26
CA VAL A 21 9.05 0.39 -2.67
C VAL A 21 8.40 -0.54 -3.70
N CYS A 22 7.11 -0.84 -3.54
CA CYS A 22 6.40 -1.84 -4.33
C CYS A 22 5.39 -1.18 -5.29
N GLN A 23 5.18 -1.81 -6.45
CA GLN A 23 4.20 -1.35 -7.46
C GLN A 23 2.82 -2.03 -7.29
N ARG A 24 2.80 -3.21 -6.68
CA ARG A 24 1.63 -4.04 -6.39
C ARG A 24 1.77 -4.60 -4.98
N ALA A 25 0.66 -4.77 -4.28
CA ALA A 25 0.64 -5.39 -2.97
C ALA A 25 -0.57 -6.32 -2.82
N LEU A 26 -0.41 -7.29 -1.93
CA LEU A 26 -1.49 -8.11 -1.40
C LEU A 26 -1.81 -7.62 0.01
N VAL A 27 -3.09 -7.50 0.34
CA VAL A 27 -3.56 -7.18 1.68
C VAL A 27 -4.13 -8.44 2.30
N MET A 28 -3.73 -8.73 3.53
CA MET A 28 -4.22 -9.86 4.30
C MET A 28 -5.03 -9.39 5.50
N ASP A 29 -6.13 -10.07 5.76
CA ASP A 29 -6.97 -9.87 6.94
C ASP A 29 -7.51 -11.23 7.41
N GLY A 30 -7.50 -11.50 8.71
CA GLY A 30 -7.94 -12.79 9.26
C GLY A 30 -7.21 -14.02 8.69
N GLY A 31 -5.98 -13.86 8.19
CA GLY A 31 -5.22 -14.96 7.55
C GLY A 31 -5.58 -15.23 6.08
N ALA A 32 -6.45 -14.44 5.47
CA ALA A 32 -6.83 -14.55 4.07
C ALA A 32 -6.35 -13.33 3.26
N ILE A 33 -6.00 -13.53 1.98
CA ILE A 33 -5.76 -12.43 1.04
C ILE A 33 -7.13 -11.83 0.68
N VAL A 34 -7.32 -10.55 1.01
CA VAL A 34 -8.58 -9.84 0.80
C VAL A 34 -8.52 -8.84 -0.36
N GLU A 35 -7.33 -8.34 -0.70
CA GLU A 35 -7.10 -7.55 -1.91
C GLU A 35 -5.75 -7.88 -2.56
N ASP A 36 -5.74 -7.78 -3.89
CA ASP A 36 -4.56 -7.91 -4.73
C ASP A 36 -4.68 -6.88 -5.85
N ALA A 37 -3.88 -5.81 -5.77
CA ALA A 37 -4.01 -4.70 -6.69
C ALA A 37 -2.74 -3.83 -6.80
N PRO A 38 -2.63 -2.99 -7.84
CA PRO A 38 -1.61 -1.95 -7.89
C PRO A 38 -1.71 -1.01 -6.68
N MET A 39 -0.56 -0.55 -6.16
CA MET A 39 -0.51 0.34 -4.98
C MET A 39 -1.37 1.58 -5.15
N ARG A 40 -1.40 2.17 -6.36
CA ARG A 40 -2.27 3.30 -6.67
C ARG A 40 -3.74 3.03 -6.39
N ARG A 41 -4.25 1.82 -6.67
CA ARG A 41 -5.65 1.44 -6.41
C ARG A 41 -5.89 1.28 -4.91
N LEU A 42 -5.00 0.58 -4.20
CA LEU A 42 -5.11 0.37 -2.75
C LEU A 42 -5.09 1.70 -1.97
N LEU A 43 -4.26 2.67 -2.40
CA LEU A 43 -4.17 3.98 -1.77
C LEU A 43 -5.33 4.92 -2.09
N THR A 44 -5.94 4.82 -3.28
CA THR A 44 -6.97 5.80 -3.72
C THR A 44 -8.40 5.27 -3.65
N ARG A 45 -8.62 4.00 -4.00
CA ARG A 45 -9.93 3.35 -4.08
C ARG A 45 -9.88 1.89 -3.58
N PRO A 46 -9.52 1.68 -2.30
CA PRO A 46 -9.52 0.35 -1.68
C PRO A 46 -10.93 -0.26 -1.63
N ALA A 47 -11.05 -1.54 -1.95
CA ALA A 47 -12.34 -2.24 -1.99
C ALA A 47 -12.74 -2.84 -0.63
N HIS A 48 -11.79 -3.34 0.14
CA HIS A 48 -12.00 -4.06 1.39
C HIS A 48 -11.92 -3.13 2.61
N PRO A 49 -12.73 -3.35 3.67
CA PRO A 49 -12.66 -2.59 4.92
C PRO A 49 -11.26 -2.55 5.54
N ALA A 50 -10.55 -3.68 5.58
CA ALA A 50 -9.20 -3.76 6.13
C ALA A 50 -8.22 -2.83 5.41
N THR A 51 -8.24 -2.80 4.07
CA THR A 51 -7.38 -1.90 3.28
C THR A 51 -7.74 -0.44 3.49
N ARG A 52 -9.03 -0.12 3.67
CA ARG A 52 -9.46 1.25 4.04
C ARG A 52 -8.84 1.67 5.37
N ALA A 53 -8.89 0.81 6.38
CA ALA A 53 -8.29 1.09 7.68
C ALA A 53 -6.77 1.32 7.56
N LEU A 54 -6.05 0.51 6.77
CA LEU A 54 -4.61 0.71 6.52
C LEU A 54 -4.31 2.04 5.82
N ARG A 55 -5.12 2.41 4.81
CA ARG A 55 -5.00 3.69 4.11
C ARG A 55 -5.27 4.86 5.06
N ASP A 56 -6.32 4.76 5.88
CA ASP A 56 -6.78 5.85 6.76
C ASP A 56 -5.85 6.03 7.97
N ALA A 57 -5.05 5.01 8.30
CA ALA A 57 -3.98 5.12 9.29
C ALA A 57 -2.76 5.92 8.78
N VAL A 58 -2.68 6.23 7.48
CA VAL A 58 -1.60 7.05 6.91
C VAL A 58 -1.81 8.51 7.34
N PRO A 59 -0.83 9.13 8.05
CA PRO A 59 -0.97 10.52 8.49
C PRO A 59 -1.07 11.48 7.30
N THR A 60 -2.09 12.34 7.30
CA THR A 60 -2.14 13.50 6.42
C THR A 60 -1.33 14.63 7.04
N LEU A 61 -0.28 15.08 6.35
CA LEU A 61 0.42 16.29 6.77
C LEU A 61 -0.54 17.47 6.65
N PRO A 62 -0.71 18.29 7.72
CA PRO A 62 -1.48 19.51 7.60
C PRO A 62 -0.81 20.38 6.53
N THR A 63 -1.57 20.72 5.49
CA THR A 63 -1.15 21.80 4.59
C THR A 63 -1.27 23.06 5.41
N THR A 64 -0.14 23.63 5.83
CA THR A 64 -0.09 25.00 6.35
C THR A 64 -0.66 25.89 5.27
N ALA A 65 -1.91 26.32 5.46
CA ALA A 65 -2.48 27.40 4.68
C ALA A 65 -1.55 28.59 4.87
N THR A 66 -0.85 28.97 3.81
CA THR A 66 -0.16 30.25 3.73
C THR A 66 -1.26 31.31 3.75
N ASP A 67 -1.38 31.97 4.90
CA ASP A 67 -2.04 33.27 5.06
C ASP A 67 -1.17 34.35 4.38
#